data_AF-A0A420MNG7-F1
#
_entry.id   AF-A0A420MNG7-F1
#
_cell.length_a   1.000
_cell.length_b   1.000
_cell.length_c   1.000
_cell.angle_alpha   90.00
_cell.angle_beta   90.00
_cell.angle_gamma   90.00
#
_symmetry.space_group_name_H-M   'P 1'
#
loop_
_entity.id
_entity.type
_entity.pdbx_description
1 polymer ?
#
loop_
_entity_poly.entity_id
_entity_poly.type
_entity_poly.pdbx_seq_one_letter_code
_entity_poly.pdbx_strand_id
1 'polypeptide(L)'
;MSASMRVLPRSALRTSRLTQSLARRPFHSYDHPPPPGAFGDAEKSILAAAYKHVPEHGFSQKALGCGARDAGYLDISASVIPDGAFGLIRYHLITQREALATRSQELFPDPNQPGVSARVEALTWERLMGNKLVLDRWQEALAVMAQPSYVPESIKELAKLSDEIWFLAGDKAVDPSWYTKRATLSMIYSTSELFMTNDRSPDFFETRQFLQRRLGEVKSVGGMVGSFGQWAGYTLSAGVNILRSKGVRV
;
A
#
# COMPACT_ATOMS: atom_id res chain seq x y z
N MET A 1 14.82 -24.44 -79.84
CA MET A 1 15.32 -24.69 -78.47
C MET A 1 14.75 -23.61 -77.57
N SER A 2 13.64 -23.89 -76.89
CA SER A 2 12.89 -22.90 -76.09
C SER A 2 12.89 -23.35 -74.63
N ALA A 3 13.58 -22.61 -73.77
CA ALA A 3 13.73 -22.93 -72.35
C ALA A 3 12.55 -22.35 -71.57
N SER A 4 11.70 -23.24 -71.05
CA SER A 4 10.52 -22.90 -70.25
C SER A 4 10.91 -22.70 -68.78
N MET A 5 10.79 -21.48 -68.27
CA MET A 5 11.03 -21.13 -66.87
C MET A 5 9.94 -21.74 -65.96
N ARG A 6 10.33 -22.71 -65.10
CA ARG A 6 9.47 -23.19 -64.02
C ARG A 6 9.59 -22.27 -62.81
N VAL A 7 8.50 -21.59 -62.48
CA VAL A 7 8.32 -20.84 -61.23
C VAL A 7 8.05 -21.82 -60.09
N LEU A 8 8.88 -21.81 -59.05
CA LEU A 8 8.66 -22.57 -57.82
C LEU A 8 7.58 -21.88 -56.95
N PRO A 9 6.65 -22.62 -56.34
CA PRO A 9 5.67 -22.03 -55.42
C PRO A 9 6.36 -21.67 -54.09
N ARG A 10 6.15 -20.45 -53.61
CA ARG A 10 6.55 -19.98 -52.28
C ARG A 10 5.83 -20.80 -51.21
N SER A 11 6.57 -21.66 -50.51
CA SER A 11 6.13 -22.32 -49.28
C SER A 11 5.93 -21.27 -48.18
N ALA A 12 4.68 -21.01 -47.82
CA ALA A 12 4.33 -20.20 -46.66
C ALA A 12 4.71 -20.95 -45.38
N LEU A 13 5.79 -20.52 -44.73
CA LEU A 13 6.14 -20.99 -43.38
C LEU A 13 5.07 -20.45 -42.41
N ARG A 14 4.12 -21.33 -42.06
CA ARG A 14 3.13 -21.10 -41.02
C ARG A 14 3.85 -21.11 -39.67
N THR A 15 4.24 -19.94 -39.18
CA THR A 15 4.72 -19.77 -37.81
C THR A 15 3.56 -20.07 -36.87
N SER A 16 3.56 -21.25 -36.25
CA SER A 16 2.68 -21.51 -35.11
C SER A 16 3.13 -20.60 -33.97
N ARG A 17 2.36 -19.54 -33.72
CA ARG A 17 2.47 -18.83 -32.45
C ARG A 17 1.99 -19.80 -31.39
N LEU A 18 2.94 -20.38 -30.64
CA LEU A 18 2.64 -20.94 -29.33
C LEU A 18 2.15 -19.77 -28.48
N THR A 19 0.84 -19.55 -28.44
CA THR A 19 0.20 -18.79 -27.38
C THR A 19 0.49 -19.55 -26.09
N GLN A 20 1.58 -19.19 -25.42
CA GLN A 20 1.80 -19.54 -24.03
C GLN A 20 0.64 -18.92 -23.26
N SER A 21 -0.41 -19.72 -23.06
CA SER A 21 -1.39 -19.52 -22.02
C SER A 21 -0.59 -19.37 -20.72
N LEU A 22 -0.52 -18.15 -20.19
CA LEU A 22 -0.12 -17.90 -18.82
C LEU A 22 -1.20 -18.51 -17.94
N ALA A 23 -1.16 -19.83 -17.78
CA ALA A 23 -1.94 -20.53 -16.78
C ALA A 23 -1.53 -19.93 -15.43
N ARG A 24 -2.39 -19.08 -14.89
CA ARG A 24 -2.34 -18.62 -13.50
C ARG A 24 -2.21 -19.89 -12.64
N ARG A 25 -1.03 -20.10 -12.07
CA ARG A 25 -0.77 -21.23 -11.16
C ARG A 25 -1.65 -21.03 -9.92
N PRO A 26 -2.58 -21.93 -9.61
CA PRO A 26 -3.43 -21.81 -8.42
C PRO A 26 -2.81 -22.56 -7.23
N PHE A 27 -1.48 -22.59 -7.12
CA PHE A 27 -0.80 -23.32 -6.05
C PHE A 27 -0.26 -22.33 -5.03
N HIS A 28 -1.01 -22.11 -3.95
CA HIS A 28 -0.52 -21.45 -2.74
C HIS A 28 -0.11 -22.55 -1.76
N SER A 29 1.16 -22.95 -1.75
CA SER A 29 1.73 -23.73 -0.66
C SER A 29 2.12 -22.78 0.48
N TYR A 30 1.85 -23.18 1.72
CA TYR A 30 2.40 -22.48 2.89
C TYR A 30 3.91 -22.74 3.04
N ASP A 31 4.43 -23.77 2.36
CA ASP A 31 5.86 -24.11 2.28
C ASP A 31 6.50 -23.52 1.02
N HIS A 32 6.35 -22.22 0.82
CA HIS A 32 7.15 -21.50 -0.18
C HIS A 32 8.24 -20.70 0.54
N PRO A 33 9.48 -20.68 0.00
CA PRO A 33 10.48 -19.77 0.53
C PRO A 33 9.91 -18.34 0.48
N PRO A 34 10.17 -17.51 1.51
CA PRO A 34 9.69 -16.15 1.52
C PRO A 34 10.15 -15.47 0.23
N PRO A 35 9.29 -14.66 -0.41
CA PRO A 35 9.71 -13.92 -1.60
C PRO A 35 10.97 -13.11 -1.27
N PRO A 36 11.87 -12.89 -2.24
CA PRO A 36 13.04 -12.06 -2.02
C PRO A 36 12.60 -10.72 -1.41
N GLY A 37 13.37 -10.23 -0.43
CA GLY A 37 13.05 -9.02 0.31
C GLY A 37 12.82 -7.82 -0.62
N ALA A 38 12.05 -6.83 -0.16
CA ALA A 38 11.66 -5.68 -0.98
C ALA A 38 12.84 -4.80 -1.46
N PHE A 39 14.04 -5.04 -0.91
CA PHE A 39 15.27 -4.31 -1.19
C PHE A 39 16.43 -5.30 -1.33
N GLY A 40 17.35 -5.03 -2.26
CA GLY A 40 18.60 -5.79 -2.34
C GLY A 40 19.52 -5.52 -1.14
N ASP A 41 20.54 -6.34 -0.90
CA ASP A 41 21.40 -6.20 0.28
C ASP A 41 22.12 -4.84 0.35
N ALA A 42 22.69 -4.39 -0.76
CA ALA A 42 23.35 -3.08 -0.86
C ALA A 42 22.34 -1.93 -0.71
N GLU A 43 21.17 -2.05 -1.35
CA GLU A 43 20.07 -1.07 -1.25
C GLU A 43 19.60 -0.94 0.21
N LYS A 44 19.37 -2.06 0.89
CA LYS A 44 18.97 -2.12 2.29
C LYS A 44 20.01 -1.49 3.21
N SER A 45 21.31 -1.76 2.98
CA SER A 45 22.41 -1.17 3.76
C SER A 45 22.44 0.36 3.63
N ILE A 46 22.37 0.88 2.40
CA ILE A 46 22.36 2.31 2.12
C ILE A 46 21.11 2.98 2.71
N LEU A 47 19.92 2.39 2.53
CA LEU A 47 18.65 2.93 3.04
C LEU A 47 18.63 2.97 4.57
N ALA A 48 19.10 1.91 5.23
CA ALA A 48 19.18 1.85 6.69
C ALA A 48 20.12 2.92 7.26
N ALA A 49 21.25 3.17 6.60
CA ALA A 49 22.17 4.25 6.97
C ALA A 49 21.57 5.63 6.68
N ALA A 50 20.96 5.82 5.50
CA ALA A 50 20.32 7.06 5.08
C ALA A 50 19.17 7.47 6.01
N TYR A 51 18.42 6.50 6.54
CA TYR A 51 17.30 6.75 7.44
C TYR A 51 17.70 7.56 8.69
N LYS A 52 18.94 7.38 9.18
CA LYS A 52 19.47 8.14 10.32
C LYS A 52 19.59 9.64 10.04
N HIS A 53 19.72 10.01 8.76
CA HIS A 53 19.86 11.40 8.30
C HIS A 53 18.53 12.06 7.94
N VAL A 54 17.41 11.32 7.97
CA VAL A 54 16.09 11.84 7.62
C VAL A 54 15.63 13.00 8.51
N PRO A 55 15.82 12.99 9.85
CA PRO A 55 15.41 14.13 10.68
C PRO A 55 16.07 15.45 10.25
N GLU A 56 17.35 15.41 9.88
CA GLU A 56 18.11 16.60 9.47
C GLU A 56 17.87 16.99 8.01
N HIS A 57 17.92 16.03 7.09
CA HIS A 57 17.94 16.27 5.64
C HIS A 57 16.63 15.93 4.92
N GLY A 58 15.63 15.40 5.63
CA GLY A 58 14.37 14.93 5.06
C GLY A 58 14.53 13.70 4.17
N PHE A 59 13.44 13.33 3.49
CA PHE A 59 13.44 12.28 2.50
C PHE A 59 14.03 12.81 1.19
N SER A 60 15.35 12.90 1.10
CA SER A 60 16.06 13.58 0.01
C SER A 60 17.25 12.80 -0.53
N GLN A 61 17.72 13.18 -1.73
CA GLN A 61 18.96 12.64 -2.31
C GLN A 61 20.19 12.90 -1.42
N LYS A 62 20.18 13.99 -0.64
CA LYS A 62 21.26 14.30 0.30
C LYS A 62 21.32 13.26 1.42
N ALA A 63 20.19 12.87 1.99
CA ALA A 63 20.13 11.81 3.00
C ALA A 63 20.65 10.48 2.44
N LEU A 64 20.33 10.17 1.18
CA LEU A 64 20.83 8.97 0.51
C LEU A 64 22.34 9.00 0.25
N GLY A 65 22.90 10.13 -0.16
CA GLY A 65 24.35 10.29 -0.31
C GLY A 65 25.09 10.11 1.02
N CYS A 66 24.61 10.75 2.09
CA CYS A 66 25.13 10.53 3.44
C CYS A 66 25.04 9.04 3.85
N GLY A 67 23.89 8.40 3.61
CA GLY A 67 23.72 6.96 3.89
C GLY A 67 24.65 6.06 3.10
N ALA A 68 24.93 6.39 1.83
CA ALA A 68 25.87 5.63 1.01
C ALA A 68 27.28 5.71 1.58
N ARG A 69 27.75 6.91 1.95
CA ARG A 69 29.05 7.09 2.61
C ARG A 69 29.15 6.34 3.94
N ASP A 70 28.11 6.43 4.78
CA ASP A 70 28.06 5.76 6.07
C ASP A 70 28.05 4.23 5.95
N ALA A 71 27.47 3.70 4.88
CA ALA A 71 27.47 2.28 4.56
C ALA A 71 28.79 1.81 3.90
N GLY A 72 29.78 2.70 3.72
CA GLY A 72 31.07 2.37 3.11
C GLY A 72 31.08 2.37 1.58
N TYR A 73 30.03 2.91 0.95
CA TYR A 73 29.93 3.07 -0.50
C TYR A 73 30.29 4.51 -0.93
N LEU A 74 30.46 4.70 -2.24
CA LEU A 74 30.62 6.03 -2.82
C LEU A 74 29.27 6.77 -2.84
N ASP A 75 29.28 8.11 -2.80
CA ASP A 75 28.04 8.92 -2.88
C ASP A 75 27.20 8.57 -4.13
N ILE A 76 27.85 8.25 -5.26
CA ILE A 76 27.19 7.87 -6.51
C ILE A 76 26.40 6.55 -6.39
N SER A 77 26.73 5.70 -5.41
CA SER A 77 26.05 4.43 -5.17
C SER A 77 24.60 4.61 -4.73
N ALA A 78 24.19 5.80 -4.27
CA ALA A 78 22.79 6.13 -4.03
C ALA A 78 21.89 5.97 -5.29
N SER A 79 22.48 5.98 -6.50
CA SER A 79 21.78 5.72 -7.76
C SER A 79 21.24 4.29 -7.90
N VAL A 80 21.68 3.35 -7.05
CA VAL A 80 21.12 1.98 -7.00
C VAL A 80 19.66 1.98 -6.56
N ILE A 81 19.19 3.05 -5.90
CA ILE A 81 17.82 3.20 -5.43
C ILE A 81 16.98 3.77 -6.59
N PRO A 82 16.09 2.98 -7.23
CA PRO A 82 15.48 3.32 -8.51
C PRO A 82 14.64 4.61 -8.47
N ASP A 83 13.98 4.87 -7.33
CA ASP A 83 13.09 6.02 -7.15
C ASP A 83 13.69 7.10 -6.22
N GLY A 84 14.99 7.03 -5.94
CA GLY A 84 15.70 7.98 -5.07
C GLY A 84 14.98 8.22 -3.74
N ALA A 85 14.65 9.49 -3.46
CA ALA A 85 13.93 9.92 -2.27
C ALA A 85 12.64 9.11 -1.98
N PHE A 86 11.86 8.75 -3.01
CA PHE A 86 10.68 7.92 -2.81
C PHE A 86 11.04 6.49 -2.38
N GLY A 87 12.19 5.96 -2.82
CA GLY A 87 12.72 4.69 -2.32
C GLY A 87 12.98 4.71 -0.80
N LEU A 88 13.45 5.85 -0.26
CA LEU A 88 13.62 6.04 1.18
C LEU A 88 12.28 6.13 1.93
N ILE A 89 11.26 6.74 1.32
CA ILE A 89 9.90 6.73 1.87
C ILE A 89 9.34 5.29 1.87
N ARG A 90 9.49 4.57 0.75
CA ARG A 90 9.08 3.16 0.64
C ARG A 90 9.75 2.29 1.70
N TYR A 91 11.04 2.53 1.95
CA TYR A 91 11.79 1.86 3.01
C TYR A 91 11.16 2.08 4.39
N HIS A 92 10.81 3.32 4.73
CA HIS A 92 10.10 3.63 5.96
C HIS A 92 8.75 2.91 6.05
N LEU A 93 7.92 3.00 5.00
CA LEU A 93 6.59 2.38 4.97
C LEU A 93 6.66 0.87 5.20
N ILE A 94 7.56 0.18 4.49
CA ILE A 94 7.71 -1.28 4.57
C ILE A 94 8.29 -1.67 5.94
N THR A 95 9.36 -1.01 6.39
CA THR A 95 10.01 -1.34 7.66
C THR A 95 9.06 -1.15 8.85
N GLN A 96 8.29 -0.05 8.87
CA GLN A 96 7.32 0.19 9.94
C GLN A 96 6.12 -0.76 9.88
N ARG A 97 5.70 -1.20 8.68
CA ARG A 97 4.65 -2.21 8.54
C ARG A 97 5.13 -3.58 9.04
N GLU A 98 6.32 -4.01 8.61
CA GLU A 98 6.89 -5.32 9.00
C GLU A 98 7.20 -5.37 10.50
N ALA A 99 7.58 -4.25 11.12
CA ALA A 99 7.79 -4.16 12.56
C ALA A 99 6.52 -4.43 13.38
N LEU A 100 5.32 -4.25 12.80
CA LEU A 100 4.06 -4.49 13.51
C LEU A 100 3.89 -5.94 13.93
N ALA A 101 4.44 -6.90 13.18
CA ALA A 101 4.34 -8.32 13.55
C ALA A 101 5.02 -8.57 14.91
N THR A 102 6.24 -8.06 15.10
CA THR A 102 6.94 -8.13 16.40
C THR A 102 6.20 -7.36 17.48
N ARG A 103 5.76 -6.12 17.19
CA ARG A 103 5.00 -5.29 18.15
C ARG A 103 3.69 -5.95 18.58
N SER A 104 3.00 -6.64 17.68
CA SER A 104 1.74 -7.32 17.99
C SER A 104 1.91 -8.39 19.06
N GLN A 105 3.04 -9.10 19.05
CA GLN A 105 3.36 -10.13 20.04
C GLN A 105 3.67 -9.50 21.41
N GLU A 106 4.33 -8.35 21.42
CA GLU A 106 4.62 -7.57 22.64
C GLU A 106 3.33 -6.99 23.27
N LEU A 107 2.42 -6.47 22.43
CA LEU A 107 1.19 -5.80 22.87
C LEU A 107 0.13 -6.80 23.33
N PHE A 108 0.08 -7.98 22.72
CA PHE A 108 -0.95 -8.99 22.96
C PHE A 108 -0.33 -10.33 23.35
N PRO A 109 0.25 -10.44 24.56
CA PRO A 109 0.82 -11.71 25.03
C PRO A 109 -0.26 -12.78 25.23
N ASP A 110 -1.50 -12.39 25.53
CA ASP A 110 -2.65 -13.29 25.59
C ASP A 110 -3.39 -13.30 24.24
N PRO A 111 -3.49 -14.43 23.53
CA PRO A 111 -4.23 -14.50 22.28
C PRO A 111 -5.76 -14.33 22.43
N ASN A 112 -6.33 -14.43 23.64
CA ASN A 112 -7.77 -14.28 23.88
C ASN A 112 -8.21 -12.86 24.25
N GLN A 113 -7.28 -11.98 24.62
CA GLN A 113 -7.59 -10.59 24.99
C GLN A 113 -6.53 -9.62 24.43
N PRO A 114 -6.88 -8.38 24.08
CA PRO A 114 -8.23 -7.83 23.92
C PRO A 114 -8.89 -8.32 22.61
N GLY A 115 -10.18 -8.04 22.42
CA GLY A 115 -10.91 -8.44 21.20
C GLY A 115 -10.37 -7.78 19.93
N VAL A 116 -10.69 -8.37 18.76
CA VAL A 116 -10.17 -7.98 17.43
C VAL A 116 -10.22 -6.46 17.19
N SER A 117 -11.34 -5.81 17.48
CA SER A 117 -11.45 -4.37 17.24
C SER A 117 -10.53 -3.50 18.10
N ALA A 118 -10.24 -3.92 19.34
CA ALA A 118 -9.29 -3.22 20.20
C ALA A 118 -7.86 -3.47 19.73
N ARG A 119 -7.57 -4.66 19.19
CA ARG A 119 -6.28 -4.95 18.55
C ARG A 119 -6.05 -4.10 17.32
N VAL A 120 -7.07 -3.95 16.46
CA VAL A 120 -6.99 -3.06 15.29
C VAL A 120 -6.67 -1.63 15.71
N GLU A 121 -7.36 -1.10 16.74
CA GLU A 121 -7.08 0.23 17.26
C GLU A 121 -5.64 0.37 17.76
N ALA A 122 -5.18 -0.55 18.60
CA ALA A 122 -3.84 -0.53 19.16
C ALA A 122 -2.76 -0.67 18.08
N LEU A 123 -2.90 -1.60 17.13
CA LEU A 123 -1.95 -1.75 16.02
C LEU A 123 -1.91 -0.52 15.10
N THR A 124 -3.07 0.08 14.84
CA THR A 124 -3.16 1.30 14.03
C THR A 124 -2.46 2.47 14.73
N TRP A 125 -2.66 2.59 16.05
CA TRP A 125 -1.98 3.59 16.87
C TRP A 125 -0.47 3.39 16.89
N GLU A 126 0.00 2.16 17.07
CA GLU A 126 1.43 1.83 17.05
C GLU A 126 2.08 2.14 15.71
N ARG A 127 1.37 1.86 14.61
CA ARG A 127 1.85 2.26 13.28
C ARG A 127 1.99 3.77 13.15
N LEU A 128 1.04 4.56 13.64
CA LEU A 128 1.11 6.03 13.64
C LEU A 128 2.30 6.51 14.48
N MET A 129 2.52 5.93 15.66
CA MET A 129 3.66 6.25 16.52
C MET A 129 5.01 5.91 15.88
N GLY A 130 5.05 4.94 14.97
CA GLY A 130 6.21 4.67 14.12
C GLY A 130 6.67 5.86 13.26
N ASN A 131 5.81 6.86 13.04
CA ASN A 131 6.16 8.10 12.32
C ASN A 131 6.73 9.20 13.24
N LYS A 132 6.71 9.04 14.58
CA LYS A 132 7.05 10.10 15.55
C LYS A 132 8.43 10.73 15.30
N LEU A 133 9.43 9.93 14.94
CA LEU A 133 10.82 10.41 14.75
C LEU A 133 11.02 11.19 13.44
N VAL A 134 10.11 11.03 12.47
CA VAL A 134 10.21 11.63 11.13
C VAL A 134 9.09 12.62 10.85
N LEU A 135 8.29 12.96 11.86
CA LEU A 135 7.04 13.72 11.69
C LEU A 135 7.28 15.11 11.08
N ASP A 136 8.36 15.78 11.49
CA ASP A 136 8.75 17.11 10.98
C ASP A 136 8.99 17.11 9.45
N ARG A 137 9.36 15.95 8.89
CA ARG A 137 9.62 15.75 7.46
C ARG A 137 8.53 14.92 6.78
N TRP A 138 7.51 14.51 7.52
CA TRP A 138 6.49 13.57 7.03
C TRP A 138 5.50 14.25 6.08
N GLN A 139 5.22 15.54 6.25
CA GLN A 139 4.41 16.30 5.28
C GLN A 139 5.06 16.36 3.90
N GLU A 140 6.39 16.54 3.84
CA GLU A 140 7.15 16.50 2.59
C GLU A 140 7.07 15.11 1.95
N ALA A 141 7.18 14.04 2.75
CA ALA A 141 7.03 12.66 2.29
C ALA A 141 5.63 12.38 1.73
N LEU A 142 4.58 12.83 2.42
CA LEU A 142 3.19 12.73 1.96
C LEU A 142 2.98 13.45 0.62
N ALA A 143 3.61 14.62 0.43
CA ALA A 143 3.56 15.34 -0.84
C ALA A 143 4.25 14.57 -1.97
N VAL A 144 5.37 13.90 -1.70
CA VAL A 144 6.03 13.01 -2.68
C VAL A 144 5.15 11.82 -3.03
N MET A 145 4.55 11.16 -2.02
CA MET A 145 3.64 10.02 -2.23
C MET A 145 2.39 10.40 -3.05
N ALA A 146 1.95 11.67 -2.95
CA ALA A 146 0.81 12.19 -3.70
C ALA A 146 1.11 12.49 -5.18
N GLN A 147 2.36 12.40 -5.62
CA GLN A 147 2.71 12.59 -7.04
C GLN A 147 2.12 11.46 -7.90
N PRO A 148 1.57 11.74 -9.10
CA PRO A 148 0.88 10.74 -9.92
C PRO A 148 1.69 9.46 -10.19
N SER A 149 3.01 9.57 -10.32
CA SER A 149 3.92 8.44 -10.52
C SER A 149 4.04 7.51 -9.31
N TYR A 150 3.88 8.05 -8.10
CA TYR A 150 4.10 7.34 -6.83
C TYR A 150 2.81 6.97 -6.11
N VAL A 151 1.68 7.58 -6.47
CA VAL A 151 0.35 7.28 -5.90
C VAL A 151 0.00 5.78 -5.99
N PRO A 152 0.16 5.07 -7.13
CA PRO A 152 -0.22 3.67 -7.21
C PRO A 152 0.55 2.78 -6.22
N GLU A 153 1.85 2.99 -6.08
CA GLU A 153 2.68 2.22 -5.15
C GLU A 153 2.40 2.61 -3.69
N SER A 154 2.15 3.90 -3.42
CA SER A 154 1.78 4.38 -2.08
C SER A 154 0.45 3.79 -1.60
N ILE A 155 -0.57 3.73 -2.48
CA ILE A 155 -1.86 3.10 -2.18
C ILE A 155 -1.70 1.60 -1.96
N LYS A 156 -0.84 0.94 -2.74
CA LYS A 156 -0.57 -0.49 -2.59
C LYS A 156 0.09 -0.79 -1.24
N GLU A 157 1.05 0.00 -0.79
CA GLU A 157 1.62 -0.15 0.55
C GLU A 157 0.60 0.15 1.66
N LEU A 158 -0.28 1.14 1.48
CA LEU A 158 -1.38 1.41 2.40
C LEU A 158 -2.39 0.24 2.47
N ALA A 159 -2.68 -0.41 1.35
CA ALA A 159 -3.53 -1.59 1.29
C ALA A 159 -2.89 -2.78 2.01
N LYS A 160 -1.59 -3.01 1.79
CA LYS A 160 -0.81 -4.03 2.54
C LYS A 160 -0.78 -3.75 4.03
N LEU A 161 -0.65 -2.49 4.45
CA LEU A 161 -0.69 -2.11 5.86
C LEU A 161 -2.04 -2.44 6.49
N SER A 162 -3.12 -2.10 5.82
CA SER A 162 -4.48 -2.41 6.28
C SER A 162 -4.71 -3.92 6.40
N ASP A 163 -4.26 -4.69 5.40
CA ASP A 163 -4.29 -6.14 5.42
C ASP A 163 -3.49 -6.73 6.60
N GLU A 164 -2.26 -6.24 6.80
CA GLU A 164 -1.37 -6.64 7.90
C GLU A 164 -2.01 -6.39 9.27
N ILE A 165 -2.59 -5.20 9.49
CA ILE A 165 -3.26 -4.86 10.76
C ILE A 165 -4.43 -5.81 11.03
N TRP A 166 -5.27 -6.09 10.02
CA TRP A 166 -6.39 -7.01 10.17
C TRP A 166 -5.94 -8.46 10.41
N PHE A 167 -4.87 -8.88 9.73
CA PHE A 167 -4.26 -10.20 9.91
C PHE A 167 -3.71 -10.36 11.33
N LEU A 168 -2.88 -9.41 11.80
CA LEU A 168 -2.31 -9.43 13.15
C LEU A 168 -3.37 -9.26 14.25
N ALA A 169 -4.46 -8.55 13.98
CA ALA A 169 -5.60 -8.47 14.90
C ALA A 169 -6.36 -9.80 15.05
N GLY A 170 -6.15 -10.76 14.13
CA GLY A 170 -6.79 -12.08 14.15
C GLY A 170 -8.16 -12.14 13.48
N ASP A 171 -8.46 -11.21 12.54
CA ASP A 171 -9.70 -11.27 11.77
C ASP A 171 -9.70 -12.48 10.82
N LYS A 172 -10.72 -13.34 10.98
CA LYS A 172 -10.91 -14.56 10.17
C LYS A 172 -11.97 -14.36 9.08
N ALA A 173 -12.29 -13.11 8.76
CA ALA A 173 -13.38 -12.83 7.83
C ALA A 173 -12.98 -13.20 6.40
N VAL A 174 -13.80 -14.03 5.76
CA VAL A 174 -13.68 -14.46 4.35
C VAL A 174 -14.89 -14.01 3.52
N ASP A 175 -15.73 -13.16 4.11
CA ASP A 175 -16.98 -12.67 3.55
C ASP A 175 -16.76 -11.35 2.75
N PRO A 176 -17.78 -10.83 2.05
CA PRO A 176 -17.67 -9.56 1.33
C PRO A 176 -17.21 -8.38 2.19
N SER A 177 -17.34 -8.48 3.52
CA SER A 177 -16.82 -7.47 4.47
C SER A 177 -15.30 -7.31 4.40
N TRP A 178 -14.57 -8.31 3.89
CA TRP A 178 -13.10 -8.29 3.76
C TRP A 178 -12.59 -7.04 3.03
N TYR A 179 -13.20 -6.70 1.89
CA TYR A 179 -12.82 -5.53 1.08
C TYR A 179 -13.19 -4.23 1.78
N THR A 180 -14.40 -4.15 2.34
CA THR A 180 -14.89 -2.96 3.03
C THR A 180 -14.05 -2.66 4.26
N LYS A 181 -13.76 -3.65 5.11
CA LYS A 181 -12.90 -3.51 6.30
C LYS A 181 -11.54 -2.93 5.95
N ARG A 182 -10.90 -3.42 4.89
CA ARG A 182 -9.58 -2.97 4.46
C ARG A 182 -9.63 -1.57 3.87
N ALA A 183 -10.57 -1.29 2.99
CA ALA A 183 -10.74 0.04 2.40
C ALA A 183 -11.03 1.10 3.47
N THR A 184 -11.92 0.80 4.41
CA THR A 184 -12.27 1.70 5.51
C THR A 184 -11.09 1.92 6.45
N LEU A 185 -10.36 0.87 6.84
CA LEU A 185 -9.19 1.04 7.69
C LEU A 185 -8.07 1.84 7.00
N SER A 186 -7.83 1.60 5.70
CA SER A 186 -6.88 2.40 4.91
C SER A 186 -7.25 3.88 4.89
N MET A 187 -8.54 4.21 4.74
CA MET A 187 -9.04 5.59 4.80
C MET A 187 -8.87 6.21 6.20
N ILE A 188 -9.20 5.46 7.26
CA ILE A 188 -9.03 5.94 8.64
C ILE A 188 -7.56 6.20 8.95
N TYR A 189 -6.69 5.28 8.55
CA TYR A 189 -5.25 5.43 8.76
C TYR A 189 -4.72 6.67 8.03
N SER A 190 -4.98 6.81 6.72
CA SER A 190 -4.44 7.92 5.93
C SER A 190 -4.93 9.30 6.42
N THR A 191 -6.20 9.40 6.81
CA THR A 191 -6.74 10.64 7.38
C THR A 191 -6.19 10.95 8.77
N SER A 192 -5.97 9.93 9.60
CA SER A 192 -5.36 10.09 10.93
C SER A 192 -3.87 10.45 10.82
N GLU A 193 -3.16 9.86 9.86
CA GLU A 193 -1.75 10.18 9.57
C GLU A 193 -1.60 11.63 9.11
N LEU A 194 -2.46 12.10 8.21
CA LEU A 194 -2.46 13.50 7.79
C LEU A 194 -2.80 14.45 8.96
N PHE A 195 -3.79 14.09 9.79
CA PHE A 195 -4.16 14.86 10.97
C PHE A 195 -2.98 14.99 11.95
N MET A 196 -2.28 13.88 12.21
CA MET A 196 -1.12 13.80 13.09
C MET A 196 -0.01 14.79 12.71
N THR A 197 0.18 15.08 11.42
CA THR A 197 1.22 16.04 10.99
C THR A 197 1.00 17.47 11.47
N ASN A 198 -0.24 17.82 11.83
CA ASN A 198 -0.59 19.15 12.31
C ASN A 198 -0.88 19.17 13.82
N ASP A 199 -0.90 18.01 14.47
CA ASP A 199 -1.21 17.87 15.88
C ASP A 199 -0.01 18.30 16.74
N ARG A 200 -0.23 19.29 17.62
CA ARG A 200 0.76 19.81 18.57
C ARG A 200 0.42 19.46 20.02
N SER A 201 -0.61 18.64 20.24
CA SER A 201 -1.00 18.19 21.57
C SER A 201 0.06 17.25 22.19
N PRO A 202 0.17 17.20 23.53
CA PRO A 202 1.10 16.29 24.20
C PRO A 202 0.84 14.83 23.80
N ASP A 203 1.90 14.13 23.39
CA ASP A 203 1.87 12.73 22.93
C ASP A 203 0.79 12.42 21.88
N PHE A 204 0.43 13.42 21.05
CA PHE A 204 -0.58 13.29 19.99
C PHE A 204 -1.95 12.85 20.50
N PHE A 205 -2.34 13.33 21.68
CA PHE A 205 -3.62 13.00 22.30
C PHE A 205 -4.82 13.29 21.39
N GLU A 206 -4.82 14.42 20.66
CA GLU A 206 -5.90 14.76 19.72
C GLU A 206 -5.97 13.77 18.55
N THR A 207 -4.83 13.35 18.02
CA THR A 207 -4.76 12.30 16.99
C THR A 207 -5.32 10.98 17.51
N ARG A 208 -5.01 10.61 18.76
CA ARG A 208 -5.53 9.38 19.38
C ARG A 208 -7.05 9.43 19.49
N GLN A 209 -7.60 10.56 19.94
CA GLN A 209 -9.04 10.75 20.04
C GLN A 209 -9.72 10.75 18.67
N PHE A 210 -9.09 11.38 17.67
CA PHE A 210 -9.56 11.37 16.28
C PHE A 210 -9.65 9.93 15.74
N LEU A 211 -8.58 9.15 15.91
CA LEU A 211 -8.54 7.74 15.49
C LEU A 211 -9.65 6.92 16.17
N GLN A 212 -9.78 7.04 17.49
CA GLN A 212 -10.81 6.33 18.28
C GLN A 212 -12.22 6.66 17.80
N ARG A 213 -12.50 7.94 17.54
CA ARG A 213 -13.78 8.38 17.01
C ARG A 213 -14.06 7.78 15.63
N ARG A 214 -13.09 7.80 14.71
CA ARG A 214 -13.24 7.23 13.37
C ARG A 214 -13.46 5.71 13.39
N LEU A 215 -12.74 4.99 14.23
CA LEU A 215 -12.96 3.55 14.42
C LEU A 215 -14.32 3.27 15.09
N GLY A 216 -14.77 4.13 16.01
CA GLY A 216 -16.08 4.07 16.63
C GLY A 216 -17.23 4.30 15.64
N GLU A 217 -17.10 5.27 14.74
CA GLU A 217 -18.06 5.57 13.66
C GLU A 217 -18.27 4.35 12.76
N VAL A 218 -17.24 3.57 12.45
CA VAL A 218 -17.39 2.35 11.63
C VAL A 218 -18.14 1.24 12.37
N LYS A 219 -17.93 1.13 13.69
CA LYS A 219 -18.65 0.14 14.52
C LYS A 219 -20.13 0.48 14.64
N SER A 220 -20.47 1.76 14.80
CA SER A 220 -21.86 2.22 14.93
C SER A 220 -22.59 2.22 13.58
N VAL A 221 -21.87 2.55 12.50
CA VAL A 221 -22.37 2.53 11.13
C VAL A 221 -22.06 1.17 10.47
N GLY A 222 -22.40 0.07 11.15
CA GLY A 222 -22.42 -1.28 10.59
C GLY A 222 -23.43 -1.49 9.45
N GLY A 223 -23.84 -0.43 8.76
CA GLY A 223 -24.94 -0.39 7.79
C GLY A 223 -24.76 0.58 6.63
N MET A 224 -23.56 1.12 6.35
CA MET A 224 -23.35 2.02 5.21
C MET A 224 -23.42 1.35 3.83
N VAL A 225 -23.77 0.06 3.78
CA VAL A 225 -24.13 -0.63 2.52
C VAL A 225 -25.57 -0.30 2.11
N GLY A 226 -26.47 -0.05 3.06
CA GLY A 226 -27.89 0.21 2.79
C GLY A 226 -28.15 1.57 2.13
N SER A 227 -27.46 2.62 2.59
CA SER A 227 -27.67 3.99 2.10
C SER A 227 -27.00 4.25 0.74
N PHE A 228 -25.80 3.71 0.50
CA PHE A 228 -25.12 3.84 -0.80
C PHE A 228 -25.80 3.02 -1.90
N GLY A 229 -26.31 1.83 -1.58
CA GLY A 229 -27.08 1.01 -2.52
C GLY A 229 -28.39 1.68 -2.96
N GLN A 230 -29.10 2.33 -2.02
CA GLN A 230 -30.29 3.11 -2.35
C GLN A 230 -29.94 4.34 -3.20
N TRP A 231 -28.95 5.15 -2.82
CA TRP A 231 -28.55 6.33 -3.59
C TRP A 231 -28.10 5.97 -5.02
N ALA A 232 -27.28 4.93 -5.18
CA ALA A 232 -26.86 4.45 -6.50
C ALA A 232 -28.06 3.94 -7.33
N GLY A 233 -29.00 3.22 -6.70
CA GLY A 233 -30.23 2.77 -7.36
C GLY A 233 -31.12 3.93 -7.83
N TYR A 234 -31.24 4.99 -7.04
CA TYR A 234 -31.99 6.19 -7.42
C TYR A 234 -31.32 6.98 -8.56
N THR A 235 -30.00 7.14 -8.53
CA THR A 235 -29.27 7.82 -9.61
C THR A 235 -29.26 7.02 -10.91
N LEU A 236 -29.11 5.70 -10.84
CA LEU A 236 -29.17 4.83 -12.02
C LEU A 236 -30.56 4.83 -12.65
N SER A 237 -31.63 4.73 -11.85
CA SER A 237 -33.01 4.78 -12.37
C SER A 237 -33.39 6.16 -12.93
N ALA A 238 -32.92 7.25 -12.32
CA ALA A 238 -33.05 8.59 -12.88
C ALA A 238 -32.31 8.73 -14.22
N GLY A 239 -31.09 8.22 -14.32
CA GLY A 239 -30.31 8.19 -15.56
C GLY A 239 -30.99 7.39 -16.68
N VAL A 240 -31.54 6.21 -16.35
CA VAL A 240 -32.28 5.37 -17.30
C VAL A 240 -33.57 6.05 -17.77
N ASN A 241 -34.32 6.70 -16.88
CA ASN A 241 -35.56 7.41 -17.26
C ASN A 241 -35.28 8.63 -18.14
N ILE A 242 -34.18 9.34 -17.92
CA ILE A 242 -33.76 10.47 -18.77
C ILE A 242 -33.28 9.98 -20.15
N LEU A 243 -32.61 8.83 -20.22
CA LEU A 243 -32.22 8.22 -21.50
C LEU A 243 -33.44 7.73 -22.30
N ARG A 244 -34.45 7.18 -21.61
CA ARG A 244 -35.71 6.73 -22.20
C ARG A 244 -36.57 7.91 -22.70
N SER A 245 -36.55 9.05 -22.00
CA SER A 245 -37.30 10.26 -22.42
C SER A 245 -36.71 10.96 -23.64
N LYS A 246 -35.42 10.72 -23.94
CA LYS A 246 -34.74 11.22 -25.15
C LYS A 246 -34.76 10.26 -26.35
N GLY A 247 -35.58 9.20 -26.29
CA GLY A 247 -35.84 8.33 -27.46
C GLY A 247 -34.70 7.37 -27.80
N VAL A 248 -33.73 7.17 -26.90
CA VAL A 248 -32.72 6.11 -27.05
C VAL A 248 -33.39 4.78 -26.69
N ARG A 249 -33.38 3.81 -27.60
CA ARG A 249 -33.76 2.43 -27.27
C ARG A 249 -32.69 1.87 -26.32
N VAL A 250 -33.04 1.81 -25.03
CA VAL A 250 -32.33 1.06 -24.00
C VAL A 250 -32.96 -0.32 -23.90
#